data_AF-A0A7S0BS49-F1
#
_entry.id   AF-A0A7S0BS49-F1
#
_cell.length_a   1.000
_cell.length_b   1.000
_cell.length_c   1.000
_cell.angle_alpha   90.00
_cell.angle_beta   90.00
_cell.angle_gamma   90.00
#
_symmetry.space_group_name_H-M   'P 1'
#
loop_
_entity.id
_entity.type
_entity.pdbx_description
1 polymer ?
#
loop_
_entity_poly.entity_id
_entity_poly.type
_entity_poly.pdbx_seq_one_letter_code
_entity_poly.pdbx_strand_id
1 'polypeptide(L)'
;RPQIAETIKAVVIVDFPERWPGLLQMIVNNLQSGDDSRLRAALIALRVVAKVYEFKMEKDGDVNPRAALNHVVEQVFPKILELNNALEQKLVETRGMDD
;
A
#
# COMPACT_ATOMS: atom_id res chain seq x y z
N ARG A 1 -4.83 -14.23 -5.46
CA ARG A 1 -4.35 -14.26 -4.05
C ARG A 1 -5.41 -13.71 -3.05
N PRO A 2 -6.69 -14.14 -3.12
CA PRO A 2 -7.74 -13.57 -2.27
C PRO A 2 -7.59 -13.96 -0.79
N GLN A 3 -7.12 -15.18 -0.49
CA GLN A 3 -6.95 -15.65 0.88
C GLN A 3 -5.93 -14.81 1.64
N ILE A 4 -4.80 -14.49 1.01
CA ILE A 4 -3.75 -13.64 1.60
C ILE A 4 -4.30 -12.23 1.90
N ALA A 5 -5.05 -11.65 0.96
CA ALA A 5 -5.65 -10.34 1.18
C ALA A 5 -6.62 -10.35 2.38
N GLU A 6 -7.40 -11.42 2.53
CA GLU A 6 -8.38 -11.53 3.61
C GLU A 6 -7.74 -11.84 4.96
N THR A 7 -6.66 -12.61 4.98
CA THR A 7 -5.82 -12.77 6.18
C THR A 7 -5.20 -11.44 6.60
N ILE A 8 -4.61 -10.69 5.67
CA ILE A 8 -4.03 -9.37 5.96
C ILE A 8 -5.11 -8.42 6.48
N LYS A 9 -6.30 -8.44 5.89
CA LYS A 9 -7.43 -7.61 6.29
C LYS A 9 -7.84 -7.85 7.73
N ALA A 10 -7.93 -9.12 8.15
CA ALA A 10 -8.26 -9.47 9.53
C ALA A 10 -7.23 -8.88 10.52
N VAL A 11 -5.94 -8.97 10.19
CA VAL A 11 -4.87 -8.41 11.04
C VAL A 11 -4.89 -6.87 11.04
N VAL A 12 -5.05 -6.23 9.87
CA VAL A 12 -5.10 -4.77 9.74
C VAL A 12 -6.28 -4.17 10.52
N ILE A 13 -7.43 -4.85 10.57
CA ILE A 13 -8.59 -4.36 11.34
C ILE A 13 -8.29 -4.28 12.84
N VAL A 14 -7.52 -5.22 13.37
CA VAL A 14 -7.31 -5.42 14.81
C VAL A 14 -6.04 -4.75 15.32
N ASP A 15 -4.96 -4.83 14.54
CA ASP A 15 -3.61 -4.52 15.03
C ASP A 15 -3.01 -3.24 14.44
N PHE A 16 -3.47 -2.77 13.28
CA PHE A 16 -2.95 -1.53 12.71
C PHE A 16 -3.76 -0.32 13.20
N PRO A 17 -3.16 0.86 13.38
CA PRO A 17 -1.71 1.13 13.40
C PRO A 17 -1.00 0.89 14.74
N GLU A 18 -1.71 0.83 15.88
CA GLU A 18 -1.09 0.93 17.20
C GLU A 18 -0.32 -0.31 17.62
N ARG A 19 -0.85 -1.50 17.34
CA ARG A 19 -0.24 -2.78 17.75
C ARG A 19 0.75 -3.31 16.72
N TRP A 20 0.65 -2.86 15.47
CA TRP A 20 1.57 -3.20 14.39
C TRP A 20 2.09 -1.96 13.64
N PRO A 21 2.83 -1.08 14.33
CA PRO A 21 3.34 0.16 13.71
C PRO A 21 4.33 -0.10 12.57
N GLY A 22 5.04 -1.25 12.59
CA GLY A 22 6.00 -1.62 11.57
C GLY A 22 5.41 -1.97 10.20
N LEU A 23 4.10 -2.16 10.09
CA LEU A 23 3.46 -2.57 8.84
C LEU A 23 3.72 -1.58 7.69
N LEU A 24 3.62 -0.27 7.96
CA LEU A 24 3.86 0.77 6.95
C LEU A 24 5.30 0.72 6.44
N GLN A 25 6.29 0.62 7.34
CA GLN A 25 7.69 0.52 6.95
C GLN A 25 7.94 -0.74 6.11
N MET A 26 7.31 -1.87 6.46
CA MET A 26 7.42 -3.10 5.66
C MET A 26 6.83 -2.94 4.26
N ILE A 27 5.69 -2.26 4.12
CA ILE A 27 5.08 -1.95 2.82
C ILE A 27 6.06 -1.10 1.99
N VAL A 28 6.60 -0.02 2.56
CA VAL A 28 7.57 0.86 1.86
C VAL A 28 8.80 0.08 1.40
N ASN A 29 9.41 -0.72 2.29
CA ASN A 29 10.60 -1.52 1.96
C ASN A 29 10.31 -2.52 0.82
N ASN A 30 9.12 -3.13 0.82
CA ASN A 30 8.74 -4.09 -0.21
C ASN A 30 8.43 -3.43 -1.55
N LEU A 31 7.88 -2.21 -1.57
CA LEU A 31 7.69 -1.43 -2.81
C LEU A 31 9.02 -1.11 -3.48
N GLN A 32 10.07 -0.86 -2.69
CA GLN A 32 11.40 -0.50 -3.17
C GLN A 32 12.34 -1.70 -3.35
N SER A 33 11.86 -2.91 -3.13
CA SER A 33 12.71 -4.11 -3.05
C SER A 33 13.33 -4.54 -4.38
N GLY A 34 12.83 -4.06 -5.51
CA GLY A 34 13.23 -4.54 -6.85
C GLY A 34 12.76 -5.96 -7.19
N ASP A 35 12.04 -6.62 -6.28
CA ASP A 35 11.48 -7.95 -6.49
C ASP A 35 9.97 -7.87 -6.79
N ASP A 36 9.55 -8.39 -7.94
CA ASP A 36 8.16 -8.31 -8.39
C ASP A 36 7.17 -8.99 -7.43
N SER A 37 7.57 -10.05 -6.74
CA SER A 37 6.69 -10.77 -5.81
C SER A 37 6.44 -9.96 -4.55
N ARG A 38 7.50 -9.32 -4.03
CA ARG A 38 7.45 -8.40 -2.89
C ARG A 38 6.70 -7.11 -3.23
N LEU A 39 6.94 -6.55 -4.42
CA LEU A 39 6.17 -5.42 -4.94
C LEU A 39 4.67 -5.74 -4.98
N ARG A 40 4.30 -6.89 -5.57
CA ARG A 40 2.90 -7.34 -5.61
C ARG A 40 2.31 -7.54 -4.22
N ALA A 41 3.07 -8.10 -3.28
CA ALA A 41 2.63 -8.28 -1.89
C ALA A 41 2.38 -6.93 -1.19
N ALA A 42 3.27 -5.96 -1.38
CA ALA A 42 3.14 -4.62 -0.83
C ALA A 42 1.89 -3.91 -1.38
N LEU A 43 1.65 -3.98 -2.69
CA LEU A 43 0.47 -3.39 -3.32
C LEU A 43 -0.84 -4.03 -2.82
N ILE A 44 -0.85 -5.35 -2.59
CA ILE A 44 -2.02 -6.03 -1.99
C ILE A 44 -2.25 -5.53 -0.56
N ALA A 45 -1.21 -5.48 0.27
CA ALA A 45 -1.32 -5.02 1.65
C ALA A 45 -1.79 -3.55 1.71
N LEU A 46 -1.22 -2.69 0.87
CA LEU A 46 -1.61 -1.28 0.77
C LEU A 46 -3.08 -1.12 0.37
N ARG A 47 -3.54 -1.89 -0.63
CA ARG A 47 -4.96 -1.88 -1.04
C ARG A 47 -5.87 -2.29 0.12
N VAL A 48 -5.47 -3.30 0.89
CA VAL A 48 -6.23 -3.75 2.06
C VAL A 48 -6.30 -2.65 3.13
N VAL A 49 -5.17 -2.01 3.45
CA VAL A 49 -5.13 -0.87 4.40
C VAL A 49 -6.05 0.25 3.93
N ALA A 50 -5.94 0.67 2.67
CA ALA A 50 -6.81 1.70 2.11
C ALA A 50 -8.29 1.32 2.25
N LYS A 51 -8.67 0.07 1.92
CA LYS A 51 -10.06 -0.40 2.00
C LYS A 51 -10.59 -0.48 3.43
N VAL A 52 -9.76 -0.87 4.40
CA VAL A 52 -10.18 -0.93 5.81
C VAL A 52 -10.41 0.46 6.39
N TYR A 53 -9.65 1.47 5.94
CA TYR A 53 -9.69 2.82 6.51
C TYR A 53 -10.50 3.83 5.68
N GLU A 54 -10.90 3.52 4.44
CA GLU A 54 -11.59 4.46 3.55
C GLU A 54 -12.86 5.08 4.17
N PHE A 55 -13.56 4.31 5.01
CA PHE A 55 -14.82 4.71 5.68
C PHE A 55 -14.74 4.72 7.21
N LYS A 56 -13.54 4.56 7.81
CA LYS A 56 -13.42 4.77 9.27
C LYS A 56 -13.61 6.27 9.54
N MET A 57 -14.81 6.64 9.97
CA MET A 57 -15.13 7.98 10.47
C MET A 57 -14.62 8.11 11.90
N GLU A 58 -14.35 9.35 12.33
CA GLU A 58 -14.16 9.68 13.74
C GLU A 58 -15.42 9.23 14.50
N LYS A 59 -15.36 8.08 15.17
CA LYS A 59 -16.35 7.72 16.18
C LYS A 59 -15.99 8.47 17.45
N ASP A 60 -16.98 8.98 18.18
CA ASP A 60 -16.77 9.65 19.46
C ASP A 60 -15.85 8.82 20.36
N GLY A 61 -14.65 9.34 20.63
CA GLY A 61 -13.62 8.71 21.47
C GLY A 61 -12.44 8.06 20.71
N ASP A 62 -12.55 7.81 19.40
CA ASP A 62 -11.44 7.31 18.58
C ASP A 62 -10.59 8.49 18.06
N VAL A 63 -9.30 8.48 18.35
CA VAL A 63 -8.35 9.49 17.86
C VAL A 63 -8.17 9.29 16.35
N ASN A 64 -8.85 10.11 15.56
CA ASN A 64 -8.71 10.31 14.11
C ASN A 64 -8.21 9.07 13.33
N PRO A 65 -9.06 8.06 13.11
CA PRO A 65 -8.68 6.88 12.35
C PRO A 65 -8.28 7.20 10.90
N ARG A 66 -8.74 8.35 10.36
CA ARG A 66 -8.31 8.85 9.05
C ARG A 66 -6.87 9.35 9.05
N ALA A 67 -6.30 9.78 10.19
CA ALA A 67 -4.91 10.17 10.30
C ALA A 67 -3.95 9.01 9.95
N ALA A 68 -4.29 7.78 10.34
CA ALA A 68 -3.51 6.60 9.98
C ALA A 68 -3.44 6.40 8.46
N LEU A 69 -4.57 6.55 7.77
CA LEU A 69 -4.62 6.46 6.31
C LEU A 69 -3.86 7.62 5.64
N ASN A 70 -4.03 8.84 6.13
CA ASN A 70 -3.30 10.01 5.62
C ASN A 70 -1.79 9.79 5.73
N HIS A 71 -1.31 9.30 6.88
CA HIS A 71 0.10 9.00 7.08
C HIS A 71 0.62 7.93 6.12
N VAL A 72 -0.18 6.88 5.86
CA VAL A 72 0.14 5.87 4.84
C VAL A 72 0.23 6.50 3.45
N VAL A 73 -0.72 7.36 3.08
CA VAL A 73 -0.73 8.03 1.77
C VAL A 73 0.50 8.92 1.59
N GLU A 74 0.85 9.73 2.59
CA GLU A 74 2.02 10.61 2.54
C GLU A 74 3.32 9.86 2.28
N GLN A 75 3.51 8.70 2.91
CA GLN A 75 4.72 7.89 2.76
C GLN A 75 4.76 7.11 1.43
N VAL A 76 3.60 6.63 0.97
CA VAL A 76 3.55 5.63 -0.08
C VAL A 76 3.23 6.23 -1.46
N PHE A 77 2.48 7.33 -1.51
CA PHE A 77 2.07 7.95 -2.78
C PHE A 77 3.25 8.36 -3.67
N PRO A 78 4.31 9.04 -3.17
CA PRO A 78 5.46 9.38 -4.00
C PRO A 78 6.13 8.15 -4.62
N LYS A 79 6.16 7.03 -3.89
CA LYS A 79 6.78 5.78 -4.36
C LYS A 79 5.95 5.07 -5.41
N ILE A 80 4.63 5.08 -5.29
CA ILE A 80 3.76 4.58 -6.36
C ILE A 80 3.91 5.45 -7.61
N LEU A 81 3.98 6.77 -7.47
CA LEU A 81 4.17 7.67 -8.60
C LEU A 81 5.49 7.40 -9.33
N GLU A 82 6.60 7.27 -8.58
CA GLU A 82 7.91 6.87 -9.13
C GLU A 82 7.82 5.54 -9.89
N LEU A 83 7.17 4.53 -9.32
CA LEU A 83 6.97 3.22 -9.96
C LEU A 83 6.13 3.32 -11.24
N ASN A 84 5.04 4.09 -11.21
CA ASN A 84 4.18 4.28 -12.37
C ASN A 84 4.93 4.94 -13.52
N ASN A 85 5.66 6.02 -13.24
CA ASN A 85 6.46 6.73 -14.25
C ASN A 85 7.53 5.81 -14.87
N ALA A 86 8.19 4.97 -14.05
CA ALA A 86 9.18 4.02 -14.55
C ALA A 86 8.55 2.93 -15.45
N LEU A 87 7.33 2.48 -15.13
CA LEU A 87 6.58 1.54 -15.96
C LEU A 87 6.15 2.17 -17.29
N GLU A 88 5.69 3.42 -17.26
CA GLU A 88 5.32 4.16 -18.47
C GLU A 88 6.51 4.31 -19.41
N GLN A 89 7.70 4.67 -18.90
CA GLN A 89 8.92 4.74 -19.69
C GLN A 89 9.27 3.41 -20.37
N LYS A 90 9.26 2.30 -19.62
CA LYS A 90 9.52 0.97 -20.18
C LYS A 90 8.50 0.55 -21.24
N LEU A 91 7.23 0.92 -21.06
CA LEU A 91 6.18 0.63 -22.04
C LEU A 91 6.39 1.41 -23.36
N VAL A 92 6.86 2.65 -23.29
CA VAL A 92 7.19 3.45 -24.47
C VAL A 92 8.39 2.86 -25.21
N GLU A 93 9.45 2.48 -24.50
CA GLU A 93 10.65 1.85 -25.07
C GLU A 93 10.31 0.53 -25.78
N THR A 94 9.48 -0.30 -25.16
CA THR A 94 9.07 -1.60 -25.73
C THR A 94 8.25 -1.41 -27.02
N ARG A 95 7.36 -0.40 -27.06
CA ARG A 95 6.55 -0.12 -28.25
C ARG A 95 7.35 0.49 -29.40
N GLY A 96 8.39 1.28 -29.10
CA GLY A 96 9.27 1.87 -30.11
C GLY A 96 10.31 0.91 -30.71
N MET A 97 10.39 -0.34 -30.21
CA MET A 97 11.24 -1.40 -30.79
C MET A 97 10.49 -2.27 -31.82
N ASP A 98 9.17 -2.14 -31.91
CA ASP A 98 8.33 -2.90 -32.85
C ASP A 98 8.08 -2.16 -34.19
N ASP A 99 8.56 -0.92 -34.34
CA ASP A 99 8.53 -0.07 -35.55
C ASP A 99 9.92 0.06 -36.20
#